data_AF-A0A4R0IWA4-F1
#
_entry.id   AF-A0A4R0IWA4-F1
#
_cell.length_a   1.000
_cell.length_b   1.000
_cell.length_c   1.000
_cell.angle_alpha   90.00
_cell.angle_beta   90.00
_cell.angle_gamma   90.00
#
_symmetry.space_group_name_H-M   'P 1'
#
loop_
_entity.id
_entity.type
_entity.pdbx_description
1 polymer ?
#
loop_
_entity_poly.entity_id
_entity_poly.type
_entity_poly.pdbx_seq_one_letter_code
_entity_poly.pdbx_strand_id
1 'polypeptide(L)'
;MTDLTDLLARTADQTPVGPPPLDALHAGATRRRRRRTAGLTATAAVAVAAVIGGSTLLTSHDQTAPVTSPSPTPTPVAPATRLIGFGHAAIAVPAAWPINKSRCGTPQQDTVLLDDPTTVLFCLAFRPAGVESVGLYYGRPRGDFHADETFEIDGVRAERQRTTCVMSKYPKANTPNCGGIVSIPSLKLWFQADSSTSAEEVERMLGQIRIVPDQSGVPSYWMGAGPPTGPLVADYLPLLAAAGLKAQYKRVQSPNAPAGTILGVSPAVGTMLSVGSTVTVTVVK
;
A
#
# COMPACT_ATOMS: atom_id res chain seq x y z
N MET A 1 -28.48 43.61 25.17
CA MET A 1 -27.39 42.60 25.10
C MET A 1 -27.59 41.89 23.77
N THR A 2 -26.89 42.32 22.73
CA THR A 2 -27.08 41.87 21.34
C THR A 2 -26.36 40.53 21.13
N ASP A 3 -27.12 39.53 20.67
CA ASP A 3 -26.69 38.16 20.42
C ASP A 3 -25.85 38.09 19.13
N LEU A 4 -24.62 37.57 19.24
CA LEU A 4 -23.66 37.46 18.14
C LEU A 4 -24.18 36.57 17.00
N THR A 5 -25.05 35.64 17.33
CA THR A 5 -25.62 34.65 16.40
C THR A 5 -26.55 35.31 15.39
N ASP A 6 -27.24 36.37 15.81
CA ASP A 6 -28.22 37.09 15.00
C ASP A 6 -27.56 38.08 14.02
N LEU A 7 -26.31 38.49 14.29
CA LEU A 7 -25.46 39.28 13.39
C LEU A 7 -24.83 38.43 12.28
N LEU A 8 -24.51 37.17 12.55
CA LEU A 8 -23.93 36.24 11.57
C LEU A 8 -24.98 35.71 10.58
N ALA A 9 -26.21 35.46 11.05
CA ALA A 9 -27.30 35.06 10.17
C ALA A 9 -27.65 36.16 9.16
N ARG A 10 -27.65 37.43 9.59
CA ARG A 10 -27.96 38.57 8.72
C ARG A 10 -26.90 38.89 7.67
N THR A 11 -25.66 38.43 7.84
CA THR A 11 -24.57 38.67 6.87
C THR A 11 -24.50 37.60 5.79
N ALA A 12 -24.99 36.38 6.04
CA ALA A 12 -25.02 35.30 5.04
C ALA A 12 -26.03 35.59 3.92
N ASP A 13 -27.19 36.17 4.26
CA ASP A 13 -28.26 36.49 3.30
C ASP A 13 -27.95 37.72 2.40
N GLN A 14 -26.89 38.47 2.70
CA GLN A 14 -26.51 39.67 1.96
C GLN A 14 -25.37 39.46 0.95
N THR A 15 -24.93 38.22 0.73
CA THR A 15 -23.90 37.91 -0.27
C THR A 15 -24.54 37.46 -1.59
N PRO A 16 -24.60 38.31 -2.64
CA PRO A 16 -25.14 37.89 -3.93
C PRO A 16 -24.15 36.95 -4.60
N VAL A 17 -24.48 35.65 -4.62
CA VAL A 17 -23.74 34.66 -5.41
C VAL A 17 -24.27 34.68 -6.85
N GLY A 18 -23.48 35.26 -7.75
CA GLY A 18 -23.76 35.21 -9.18
C GLY A 18 -23.67 33.76 -9.72
N PRO A 19 -24.39 33.43 -10.81
CA PRO A 19 -24.36 32.10 -11.38
C PRO A 19 -22.94 31.72 -11.82
N PRO A 20 -22.55 30.44 -11.68
CA PRO A 20 -21.21 29.99 -12.02
C PRO A 20 -20.94 30.17 -13.53
N PRO A 21 -19.75 30.67 -13.93
CA PRO A 21 -19.43 30.92 -15.34
C PRO A 21 -19.06 29.62 -16.03
N LEU A 22 -20.07 28.84 -16.43
CA LEU A 22 -19.91 27.55 -17.09
C LEU A 22 -19.15 27.68 -18.43
N ASP A 23 -19.34 28.76 -19.18
CA ASP A 23 -18.70 28.97 -20.48
C ASP A 23 -17.16 29.05 -20.39
N ALA A 24 -16.63 29.58 -19.29
CA ALA A 24 -15.19 29.65 -19.04
C ALA A 24 -14.58 28.26 -18.78
N LEU A 25 -15.36 27.34 -18.18
CA LEU A 25 -14.94 25.96 -17.93
C LEU A 25 -14.92 25.14 -19.23
N HIS A 26 -15.88 25.36 -20.12
CA HIS A 26 -15.92 24.68 -21.43
C HIS A 26 -14.79 25.16 -22.37
N ALA A 27 -14.41 26.44 -22.33
CA ALA A 27 -13.27 26.97 -23.08
C ALA A 27 -11.91 26.43 -22.61
N GLY A 28 -11.76 26.16 -21.31
CA GLY A 28 -10.55 25.53 -20.75
C GLY A 28 -10.35 24.07 -21.19
N ALA A 29 -11.44 23.31 -21.30
CA ALA A 29 -11.42 21.89 -21.68
C ALA A 29 -10.99 21.67 -23.14
N THR A 30 -11.43 22.53 -24.06
CA THR A 30 -11.09 22.44 -25.49
C THR A 30 -9.62 22.79 -25.78
N ARG A 31 -9.04 23.77 -25.07
CA ARG A 31 -7.62 24.15 -25.20
C ARG A 31 -6.66 23.05 -24.74
N ARG A 32 -7.02 22.27 -23.71
CA ARG A 32 -6.20 21.16 -23.20
C ARG A 32 -6.16 19.96 -24.15
N ARG A 33 -7.25 19.71 -24.90
CA ARG A 33 -7.34 18.59 -25.85
C ARG A 33 -6.42 18.78 -27.07
N ARG A 34 -6.31 20.01 -27.60
CA ARG A 34 -5.43 20.31 -28.75
C ARG A 34 -3.93 20.16 -28.46
N ARG A 35 -3.50 20.30 -27.19
CA ARG A 35 -2.08 20.11 -26.82
C ARG A 35 -1.65 18.65 -26.74
N ARG A 36 -2.58 17.69 -26.67
CA ARG A 36 -2.26 16.26 -26.54
C ARG A 36 -2.04 15.54 -27.87
N THR A 37 -2.43 16.14 -29.00
CA THR A 37 -2.35 15.51 -30.33
C THR A 37 -1.11 15.91 -31.15
N ALA A 38 -0.24 16.80 -30.65
CA ALA A 38 0.87 17.35 -31.43
C ALA A 38 2.27 16.82 -31.05
N GLY A 39 2.39 15.65 -30.41
CA GLY A 39 3.66 15.20 -29.82
C GLY A 39 4.01 13.73 -30.01
N LEU A 40 3.76 13.14 -31.19
CA LEU A 40 4.20 11.77 -31.50
C LEU A 40 4.81 11.69 -32.91
N THR A 41 6.06 12.12 -33.04
CA THR A 41 6.97 11.68 -34.10
C THR A 41 8.40 11.75 -33.58
N ALA A 42 9.00 10.62 -33.22
CA ALA A 42 10.46 10.45 -33.21
C ALA A 42 10.83 8.95 -33.29
N THR A 43 11.64 8.68 -34.31
CA THR A 43 12.22 7.44 -34.83
C THR A 43 13.00 6.58 -33.83
N ALA A 44 12.86 5.26 -33.91
CA ALA A 44 13.76 4.30 -33.27
C ALA A 44 14.82 3.81 -34.29
N ALA A 45 16.10 4.03 -33.97
CA ALA A 45 17.23 3.47 -34.70
C ALA A 45 17.66 2.14 -34.05
N VAL A 46 17.74 1.09 -34.88
CA VAL A 46 18.20 -0.26 -34.51
C VAL A 46 19.72 -0.31 -34.60
N ALA A 47 20.39 -0.78 -33.55
CA ALA A 47 21.80 -1.18 -33.61
C ALA A 47 21.94 -2.66 -33.24
N VAL A 48 22.19 -3.48 -34.26
CA VAL A 48 22.62 -4.88 -34.12
C VAL A 48 24.14 -4.88 -34.02
N ALA A 49 24.69 -5.49 -32.96
CA ALA A 49 26.11 -5.81 -32.87
C ALA A 49 26.25 -7.34 -32.73
N ALA A 50 26.66 -7.98 -33.82
CA ALA A 50 27.19 -9.33 -33.84
C ALA A 50 28.69 -9.26 -33.51
N VAL A 51 29.16 -10.09 -32.58
CA VAL A 51 30.59 -10.38 -32.43
C VAL A 51 30.78 -11.88 -32.62
N ILE A 52 31.40 -12.20 -33.76
CA ILE A 52 32.00 -13.48 -34.10
C ILE A 52 33.48 -13.37 -33.74
N GLY A 53 34.04 -14.43 -33.16
CA GLY A 53 35.48 -14.66 -33.08
C GLY A 53 35.82 -15.47 -31.84
N GLY A 54 36.50 -16.60 -31.89
CA GLY A 54 37.11 -17.35 -32.97
C GLY A 54 37.81 -18.53 -32.29
N SER A 55 37.60 -19.74 -32.80
CA SER A 55 38.23 -20.95 -32.30
C SER A 55 39.66 -21.07 -32.86
N THR A 56 40.66 -21.12 -31.99
CA THR A 56 41.99 -21.64 -32.31
C THR A 56 42.34 -22.77 -31.33
N LEU A 57 42.44 -23.98 -31.88
CA LEU A 57 43.07 -25.13 -31.26
C LEU A 57 44.58 -24.94 -31.34
N LEU A 58 45.26 -24.88 -30.19
CA LEU A 58 46.69 -25.12 -30.10
C LEU A 58 46.96 -26.01 -28.90
N THR A 59 47.35 -27.25 -29.22
CA THR A 59 47.96 -28.22 -28.33
C THR A 59 49.36 -27.76 -27.92
N SER A 60 49.60 -27.61 -26.62
CA SER A 60 50.96 -27.64 -26.05
C SER A 60 50.95 -28.33 -24.69
N HIS A 61 51.94 -29.21 -24.55
CA HIS A 61 52.23 -30.13 -23.46
C HIS A 61 53.00 -29.40 -22.34
N ASP A 62 52.88 -29.92 -21.11
CA ASP A 62 53.67 -29.62 -19.88
C ASP A 62 53.56 -28.25 -19.18
N GLN A 63 52.78 -28.21 -18.08
CA GLN A 63 53.29 -28.16 -16.69
C GLN A 63 52.13 -27.92 -15.72
N THR A 64 51.88 -28.88 -14.83
CA THR A 64 50.83 -28.86 -13.82
C THR A 64 51.19 -27.86 -12.71
N ALA A 65 50.76 -26.60 -12.85
CA ALA A 65 50.61 -25.69 -11.73
C ALA A 65 49.17 -25.79 -11.20
N PRO A 66 48.94 -25.87 -9.87
CA PRO A 66 47.59 -25.92 -9.34
C PRO A 66 46.89 -24.59 -9.61
N VAL A 67 45.87 -24.63 -10.47
CA VAL A 67 44.95 -23.52 -10.68
C VAL A 67 44.15 -23.36 -9.40
N THR A 68 44.43 -22.30 -8.65
CA THR A 68 43.57 -21.83 -7.57
C THR A 68 42.25 -21.39 -8.19
N SER A 69 41.23 -22.24 -8.14
CA SER A 69 39.86 -21.87 -8.52
C SER A 69 39.46 -20.58 -7.79
N PRO A 70 38.91 -19.57 -8.49
CA PRO A 70 38.36 -18.40 -7.81
C PRO A 70 37.23 -18.87 -6.90
N SER A 71 37.33 -18.52 -5.62
CA SER A 71 36.28 -18.76 -4.63
C SER A 71 34.97 -18.15 -5.14
N PRO A 72 33.84 -18.87 -5.15
CA PRO A 72 32.59 -18.30 -5.62
C PRO A 72 32.25 -17.08 -4.78
N THR A 73 32.05 -15.94 -5.43
CA THR A 73 31.49 -14.75 -4.79
C THR A 73 30.19 -15.17 -4.10
N PRO A 74 30.01 -14.94 -2.79
CA PRO A 74 28.80 -15.33 -2.11
C PRO A 74 27.62 -14.63 -2.79
N THR A 75 26.68 -15.44 -3.31
CA THR A 75 25.41 -14.95 -3.82
C THR A 75 24.75 -14.13 -2.71
N PRO A 76 24.30 -12.89 -2.98
CA PRO A 76 23.58 -12.10 -1.99
C PRO A 76 22.39 -12.91 -1.47
N VAL A 77 22.38 -13.23 -0.18
CA VAL A 77 21.25 -13.91 0.45
C VAL A 77 20.06 -12.96 0.34
N ALA A 78 19.02 -13.36 -0.37
CA ALA A 78 17.79 -12.58 -0.46
C ALA A 78 17.31 -12.27 0.97
N PRO A 79 16.88 -11.02 1.26
CA PRO A 79 16.46 -10.65 2.60
C PRO A 79 15.32 -11.58 3.04
N ALA A 80 15.40 -12.07 4.28
CA ALA A 80 14.34 -12.89 4.85
C ALA A 80 13.00 -12.14 4.74
N THR A 81 11.95 -12.85 4.33
CA THR A 81 10.60 -12.28 4.15
C THR A 81 9.62 -12.83 5.18
N ARG A 82 8.57 -12.07 5.45
CA ARG A 82 7.39 -12.51 6.22
C ARG A 82 6.11 -12.23 5.42
N LEU A 83 5.12 -13.09 5.57
CA LEU A 83 3.79 -12.88 5.00
C LEU A 83 2.96 -11.99 5.91
N ILE A 84 2.28 -11.02 5.32
CA ILE A 84 1.29 -10.18 5.98
C ILE A 84 0.05 -10.11 5.12
N GLY A 85 -1.12 -10.26 5.72
CA GLY A 85 -2.35 -10.45 4.97
C GLY A 85 -3.62 -10.15 5.75
N PHE A 86 -4.73 -10.15 5.01
CA PHE A 86 -6.09 -10.16 5.54
C PHE A 86 -6.85 -11.29 4.88
N GLY A 87 -7.63 -12.04 5.67
CA GLY A 87 -8.20 -13.30 5.18
C GLY A 87 -7.13 -14.18 4.53
N HIS A 88 -7.48 -14.86 3.45
CA HIS A 88 -6.57 -15.75 2.72
C HIS A 88 -5.62 -15.04 1.74
N ALA A 89 -5.60 -13.71 1.67
CA ALA A 89 -4.68 -12.98 0.79
C ALA A 89 -3.54 -12.37 1.60
N ALA A 90 -2.32 -12.56 1.14
CA ALA A 90 -1.12 -12.05 1.79
C ALA A 90 -0.13 -11.47 0.79
N ILE A 91 0.80 -10.68 1.28
CA ILE A 91 1.94 -10.15 0.52
C ILE A 91 3.23 -10.43 1.30
N ALA A 92 4.25 -10.93 0.61
CA ALA A 92 5.57 -11.11 1.20
C ALA A 92 6.31 -9.78 1.26
N VAL A 93 6.74 -9.40 2.47
CA VAL A 93 7.53 -8.19 2.72
C VAL A 93 8.83 -8.56 3.44
N PRO A 94 9.90 -7.76 3.35
CA PRO A 94 11.10 -8.00 4.15
C PRO A 94 10.75 -8.10 5.64
N ALA A 95 11.30 -9.11 6.31
CA ALA A 95 10.96 -9.43 7.70
C ALA A 95 11.32 -8.28 8.65
N ALA A 96 12.36 -7.51 8.31
CA ALA A 96 12.81 -6.34 9.06
C ALA A 96 11.87 -5.13 8.95
N TRP A 97 10.95 -5.09 7.97
CA TRP A 97 10.05 -3.96 7.80
C TRP A 97 9.12 -3.81 9.02
N PRO A 98 9.19 -2.69 9.75
CA PRO A 98 8.27 -2.41 10.85
C PRO A 98 6.86 -2.10 10.34
N ILE A 99 5.89 -2.12 11.27
CA ILE A 99 4.51 -1.69 11.01
C ILE A 99 4.35 -0.21 11.40
N ASN A 100 3.67 0.57 10.56
CA ASN A 100 3.28 1.97 10.78
C ASN A 100 4.43 2.91 11.18
N LYS A 101 5.60 2.80 10.53
CA LYS A 101 6.66 3.84 10.62
C LYS A 101 6.33 4.99 9.70
N SER A 102 5.22 5.63 10.00
CA SER A 102 4.70 6.78 9.29
C SER A 102 4.61 7.99 10.21
N ARG A 103 4.48 9.14 9.58
CA ARG A 103 4.13 10.41 10.22
C ARG A 103 3.00 11.00 9.39
N CYS A 104 1.86 11.25 10.01
CA CYS A 104 0.71 11.84 9.31
C CYS A 104 0.28 11.01 8.08
N GLY A 105 0.24 9.69 8.24
CA GLY A 105 -0.07 8.73 7.18
C GLY A 105 1.02 8.58 6.12
N THR A 106 2.12 9.32 6.21
CA THR A 106 3.20 9.28 5.23
C THR A 106 4.36 8.44 5.76
N PRO A 107 4.73 7.31 5.11
CA PRO A 107 5.88 6.51 5.48
C PRO A 107 7.17 7.33 5.61
N GLN A 108 7.88 7.12 6.71
CA GLN A 108 9.16 7.79 7.01
C GLN A 108 10.35 6.83 6.90
N GLN A 109 10.06 5.53 6.88
CA GLN A 109 10.99 4.42 6.66
C GLN A 109 10.19 3.32 5.96
N ASP A 110 10.89 2.37 5.38
CA ASP A 110 10.31 1.14 4.88
C ASP A 110 9.31 0.54 5.87
N THR A 111 8.06 0.36 5.46
CA THR A 111 7.03 -0.04 6.42
C THR A 111 5.80 -0.68 5.80
N VAL A 112 5.14 -1.53 6.58
CA VAL A 112 3.79 -1.98 6.29
C VAL A 112 2.78 -1.06 6.99
N LEU A 113 1.79 -0.58 6.26
CA LEU A 113 0.70 0.24 6.77
C LEU A 113 -0.52 -0.65 7.08
N LEU A 114 -0.79 -0.82 8.37
CA LEU A 114 -1.91 -1.60 8.92
C LEU A 114 -2.55 -0.81 10.05
N ASP A 115 -3.80 -0.37 9.89
CA ASP A 115 -4.49 0.39 10.94
C ASP A 115 -3.67 1.60 11.45
N ASP A 116 -2.96 2.27 10.55
CA ASP A 116 -2.09 3.40 10.90
C ASP A 116 -2.91 4.57 11.45
N PRO A 117 -2.82 4.86 12.77
CA PRO A 117 -3.63 5.89 13.40
C PRO A 117 -3.20 7.30 12.98
N THR A 118 -2.03 7.45 12.34
CA THR A 118 -1.55 8.75 11.90
C THR A 118 -2.16 9.18 10.56
N THR A 119 -2.83 8.29 9.84
CA THR A 119 -3.45 8.58 8.53
C THR A 119 -4.50 9.68 8.57
N VAL A 120 -5.14 9.89 9.73
CA VAL A 120 -6.12 10.96 9.95
C VAL A 120 -5.47 12.30 10.30
N LEU A 121 -4.16 12.34 10.52
CA LEU A 121 -3.43 13.55 10.87
C LEU A 121 -2.99 14.24 9.56
N PHE A 122 -3.72 15.28 9.13
CA PHE A 122 -3.47 16.00 7.87
C PHE A 122 -2.30 17.00 7.97
N CYS A 123 -1.11 16.55 8.36
CA CYS A 123 0.04 17.44 8.58
C CYS A 123 1.02 17.60 7.41
N LEU A 124 0.66 17.11 6.21
CA LEU A 124 1.47 17.22 4.98
C LEU A 124 2.93 16.75 5.14
N ALA A 125 3.16 15.68 5.91
CA ALA A 125 4.50 15.12 6.04
C ALA A 125 5.02 14.65 4.66
N PHE A 126 6.31 14.87 4.38
CA PHE A 126 6.93 14.40 3.15
C PHE A 126 7.47 12.98 3.34
N ARG A 127 7.47 12.18 2.26
CA ARG A 127 8.13 10.87 2.22
C ARG A 127 9.62 11.07 1.91
N PRO A 128 10.55 10.59 2.76
CA PRO A 128 11.98 10.61 2.46
C PRO A 128 12.34 9.80 1.21
N ALA A 129 13.52 10.06 0.62
CA ALA A 129 14.03 9.26 -0.49
C ALA A 129 14.39 7.84 -0.03
N GLY A 130 14.19 6.85 -0.91
CA GLY A 130 14.52 5.45 -0.62
C GLY A 130 13.59 4.77 0.40
N VAL A 131 12.39 5.32 0.61
CA VAL A 131 11.35 4.76 1.47
C VAL A 131 10.26 4.08 0.64
N GLU A 132 10.03 2.82 0.97
CA GLU A 132 9.05 1.92 0.37
C GLU A 132 7.92 1.60 1.35
N SER A 133 6.73 1.29 0.84
CA SER A 133 5.64 0.88 1.73
C SER A 133 4.62 0.00 1.08
N VAL A 134 3.99 -0.86 1.88
CA VAL A 134 2.86 -1.68 1.48
C VAL A 134 1.70 -1.45 2.45
N GLY A 135 0.51 -1.18 1.92
CA GLY A 135 -0.73 -1.08 2.69
C GLY A 135 -1.73 -2.18 2.30
N LEU A 136 -2.51 -2.64 3.27
CA LEU A 136 -3.55 -3.65 3.10
C LEU A 136 -4.89 -3.09 3.58
N TYR A 137 -5.95 -3.31 2.81
CA TYR A 137 -7.23 -2.65 3.05
C TYR A 137 -8.42 -3.55 2.68
N TYR A 138 -9.53 -3.40 3.40
CA TYR A 138 -10.82 -4.02 3.07
C TYR A 138 -11.64 -3.14 2.14
N GLY A 139 -12.64 -3.76 1.52
CA GLY A 139 -13.64 -3.11 0.71
C GLY A 139 -13.15 -2.85 -0.71
N ARG A 140 -13.73 -1.82 -1.33
CA ARG A 140 -13.32 -1.35 -2.64
C ARG A 140 -12.10 -0.43 -2.48
N PRO A 141 -11.17 -0.43 -3.45
CA PRO A 141 -10.16 0.61 -3.55
C PRO A 141 -10.76 2.02 -3.56
N ARG A 142 -9.91 3.04 -3.38
CA ARG A 142 -10.30 4.46 -3.42
C ARG A 142 -11.05 4.80 -4.72
N GLY A 143 -11.85 5.88 -4.68
CA GLY A 143 -12.76 6.24 -5.77
C GLY A 143 -12.09 6.59 -7.11
N ASP A 144 -10.78 6.81 -7.12
CA ASP A 144 -9.94 7.04 -8.30
C ASP A 144 -9.33 5.76 -8.89
N PHE A 145 -9.57 4.60 -8.27
CA PHE A 145 -9.14 3.31 -8.79
C PHE A 145 -9.88 2.97 -10.09
N HIS A 146 -9.11 2.47 -11.06
CA HIS A 146 -9.60 1.86 -12.27
C HIS A 146 -8.72 0.65 -12.59
N ALA A 147 -9.36 -0.45 -13.02
CA ALA A 147 -8.65 -1.64 -13.45
C ALA A 147 -8.09 -1.41 -14.86
N ASP A 148 -6.78 -1.18 -14.96
CA ASP A 148 -6.05 -1.13 -16.22
C ASP A 148 -5.78 -2.52 -16.80
N GLU A 149 -5.75 -3.52 -15.92
CA GLU A 149 -5.46 -4.92 -16.23
C GLU A 149 -6.25 -5.85 -15.30
N THR A 150 -6.62 -7.01 -15.81
CA THR A 150 -7.16 -8.13 -15.03
C THR A 150 -6.23 -9.33 -15.21
N PHE A 151 -5.94 -10.02 -14.12
CA PHE A 151 -5.03 -11.17 -14.09
C PHE A 151 -5.45 -12.13 -12.96
N GLU A 152 -4.66 -13.18 -12.73
CA GLU A 152 -4.89 -14.14 -11.65
C GLU A 152 -3.71 -14.19 -10.68
N ILE A 153 -4.02 -14.34 -9.39
CA ILE A 153 -3.07 -14.62 -8.33
C ILE A 153 -3.47 -15.97 -7.75
N ASP A 154 -2.64 -16.99 -7.98
CA ASP A 154 -2.88 -18.35 -7.49
C ASP A 154 -4.30 -18.87 -7.82
N GLY A 155 -4.78 -18.57 -9.05
CA GLY A 155 -6.11 -18.96 -9.55
C GLY A 155 -7.26 -18.05 -9.09
N VAL A 156 -6.99 -16.98 -8.35
CA VAL A 156 -8.00 -15.99 -7.93
C VAL A 156 -7.89 -14.74 -8.79
N ARG A 157 -9.00 -14.33 -9.41
CA ARG A 157 -9.08 -13.10 -10.21
C ARG A 157 -8.65 -11.88 -9.38
N ALA A 158 -7.74 -11.10 -9.95
CA ALA A 158 -7.25 -9.84 -9.44
C ALA A 158 -7.32 -8.75 -10.52
N GLU A 159 -7.38 -7.49 -10.07
CA GLU A 159 -7.46 -6.31 -10.90
C GLU A 159 -6.32 -5.36 -10.52
N ARG A 160 -5.59 -4.86 -11.52
CA ARG A 160 -4.43 -4.00 -11.31
C ARG A 160 -4.69 -2.62 -11.87
N GLN A 161 -4.36 -1.59 -11.09
CA GLN A 161 -4.11 -0.25 -11.58
C GLN A 161 -2.61 -0.11 -11.85
N ARG A 162 -2.24 0.38 -13.04
CA ARG A 162 -0.84 0.56 -13.41
C ARG A 162 -0.16 1.53 -12.45
N THR A 163 1.11 1.25 -12.21
CA THR A 163 1.95 2.13 -11.39
C THR A 163 2.04 3.50 -12.06
N THR A 164 1.75 4.55 -11.30
CA THR A 164 1.94 5.93 -11.74
C THR A 164 2.96 6.61 -10.85
N CYS A 165 3.82 7.44 -11.45
CA CYS A 165 4.82 8.20 -10.71
C CYS A 165 4.58 9.69 -10.89
N VAL A 166 4.54 10.41 -9.78
CA VAL A 166 4.52 11.87 -9.77
C VAL A 166 5.72 12.37 -8.98
N MET A 167 6.38 13.42 -9.46
CA MET A 167 7.38 14.10 -8.63
C MET A 167 6.68 14.75 -7.45
N SER A 168 7.21 14.56 -6.24
CA SER A 168 6.69 15.22 -5.06
C SER A 168 6.67 16.73 -5.28
N LYS A 169 5.52 17.35 -5.00
CA LYS A 169 5.36 18.81 -5.05
C LYS A 169 5.77 19.49 -3.75
N TYR A 170 6.21 18.72 -2.75
CA TYR A 170 6.58 19.26 -1.46
C TYR A 170 7.89 20.05 -1.60
N PRO A 171 7.95 21.32 -1.13
CA PRO A 171 9.18 22.10 -1.18
C PRO A 171 10.31 21.32 -0.48
N LYS A 172 11.41 21.05 -1.19
CA LYS A 172 12.59 20.28 -0.76
C LYS A 172 12.53 18.75 -0.91
N ALA A 173 11.42 18.15 -1.35
CA ALA A 173 11.38 16.73 -1.69
C ALA A 173 11.43 16.57 -3.22
N ASN A 174 12.62 16.34 -3.77
CA ASN A 174 12.78 16.01 -5.19
C ASN A 174 12.80 14.48 -5.40
N THR A 175 11.78 13.82 -4.84
CA THR A 175 11.63 12.36 -4.90
C THR A 175 10.46 11.99 -5.79
N PRO A 176 10.58 10.95 -6.63
CA PRO A 176 9.39 10.34 -7.22
C PRO A 176 8.49 9.85 -6.10
N ASN A 177 7.19 9.88 -6.34
CA ASN A 177 6.20 9.14 -5.57
C ASN A 177 5.46 8.26 -6.55
N CYS A 178 5.88 7.01 -6.62
CA CYS A 178 5.29 5.98 -7.45
C CYS A 178 4.29 5.19 -6.63
N GLY A 179 3.09 4.93 -7.15
CA GLY A 179 2.06 4.18 -6.45
C GLY A 179 1.29 3.28 -7.39
N GLY A 180 0.91 2.09 -6.91
CA GLY A 180 0.15 1.09 -7.65
C GLY A 180 -0.77 0.29 -6.71
N ILE A 181 -1.85 -0.25 -7.28
CA ILE A 181 -2.87 -0.99 -6.54
C ILE A 181 -3.16 -2.32 -7.22
N VAL A 182 -3.30 -3.36 -6.41
CA VAL A 182 -3.89 -4.65 -6.80
C VAL A 182 -5.11 -4.91 -5.93
N SER A 183 -6.28 -5.09 -6.55
CA SER A 183 -7.52 -5.48 -5.89
C SER A 183 -7.85 -6.93 -6.16
N ILE A 184 -8.41 -7.61 -5.16
CA ILE A 184 -8.95 -8.98 -5.24
C ILE A 184 -10.45 -8.89 -4.92
N PRO A 185 -11.31 -8.64 -5.93
CA PRO A 185 -12.72 -8.29 -5.69
C PRO A 185 -13.51 -9.36 -4.95
N SER A 186 -13.25 -10.64 -5.22
CA SER A 186 -13.92 -11.78 -4.56
C SER A 186 -13.67 -11.81 -3.05
N LEU A 187 -12.51 -11.32 -2.61
CA LEU A 187 -12.15 -11.25 -1.19
C LEU A 187 -12.47 -9.89 -0.57
N LYS A 188 -12.92 -8.90 -1.36
CA LYS A 188 -13.12 -7.51 -0.93
C LYS A 188 -11.86 -6.96 -0.24
N LEU A 189 -10.71 -7.21 -0.86
CA LEU A 189 -9.40 -6.80 -0.38
C LEU A 189 -8.62 -6.10 -1.48
N TRP A 190 -7.71 -5.23 -1.08
CA TRP A 190 -6.74 -4.65 -1.99
C TRP A 190 -5.43 -4.29 -1.27
N PHE A 191 -4.37 -4.31 -2.05
CA PHE A 191 -3.01 -3.99 -1.67
C PHE A 191 -2.59 -2.72 -2.41
N GLN A 192 -1.95 -1.82 -1.68
CA GLN A 192 -1.26 -0.67 -2.27
C GLN A 192 0.22 -0.82 -1.99
N ALA A 193 1.05 -0.56 -3.01
CA ALA A 193 2.47 -0.36 -2.81
C ALA A 193 2.84 1.03 -3.31
N ASP A 194 3.71 1.70 -2.55
CA ASP A 194 4.20 3.02 -2.88
C ASP A 194 5.72 3.07 -2.72
N SER A 195 6.38 3.71 -3.66
CA SER A 195 7.83 3.85 -3.73
C SER A 195 8.26 5.29 -3.88
N SER A 196 9.32 5.66 -3.17
CA SER A 196 10.03 6.92 -3.44
C SER A 196 11.26 6.75 -4.34
N THR A 197 11.43 5.56 -4.90
CA THR A 197 12.58 5.19 -5.71
C THR A 197 12.17 5.02 -7.17
N SER A 198 11.25 4.10 -7.48
CA SER A 198 10.91 3.81 -8.88
C SER A 198 9.56 3.11 -9.06
N ALA A 199 9.11 3.03 -10.31
CA ALA A 199 7.90 2.27 -10.64
C ALA A 199 8.15 0.77 -10.50
N GLU A 200 9.32 0.30 -10.93
CA GLU A 200 9.74 -1.11 -10.91
C GLU A 200 9.69 -1.69 -9.49
N GLU A 201 10.04 -0.89 -8.49
CA GLU A 201 9.99 -1.30 -7.09
C GLU A 201 8.55 -1.53 -6.59
N VAL A 202 7.59 -0.71 -7.04
CA VAL A 202 6.15 -0.92 -6.80
C VAL A 202 5.70 -2.23 -7.44
N GLU A 203 6.11 -2.49 -8.68
CA GLU A 203 5.73 -3.73 -9.38
C GLU A 203 6.33 -4.96 -8.70
N ARG A 204 7.59 -4.86 -8.27
CA ARG A 204 8.29 -5.90 -7.53
C ARG A 204 7.56 -6.26 -6.24
N MET A 205 7.13 -5.25 -5.47
CA MET A 205 6.35 -5.44 -4.24
C MET A 205 4.99 -6.09 -4.52
N LEU A 206 4.20 -5.54 -5.44
CA LEU A 206 2.86 -6.06 -5.76
C LEU A 206 2.92 -7.47 -6.39
N GLY A 207 4.01 -7.82 -7.06
CA GLY A 207 4.26 -9.18 -7.54
C GLY A 207 4.50 -10.23 -6.43
N GLN A 208 4.62 -9.81 -5.17
CA GLN A 208 4.75 -10.71 -4.01
C GLN A 208 3.41 -11.10 -3.37
N ILE A 209 2.28 -10.67 -3.95
CA ILE A 209 0.95 -11.06 -3.46
C ILE A 209 0.70 -12.54 -3.75
N ARG A 210 0.10 -13.24 -2.79
CA ARG A 210 -0.23 -14.67 -2.80
C ARG A 210 -1.59 -14.92 -2.18
N ILE A 211 -2.24 -16.00 -2.61
CA ILE A 211 -3.38 -16.60 -1.92
C ILE A 211 -2.88 -17.78 -1.06
N VAL A 212 -3.17 -17.73 0.23
CA VAL A 212 -2.71 -18.69 1.23
C VAL A 212 -3.96 -19.36 1.84
N PRO A 213 -4.47 -20.46 1.27
CA PRO A 213 -5.79 -20.99 1.61
C PRO A 213 -5.88 -21.60 3.01
N ASP A 214 -4.76 -22.08 3.54
CA ASP A 214 -4.65 -22.71 4.86
C ASP A 214 -4.38 -21.71 6.00
N GLN A 215 -4.10 -20.45 5.65
CA GLN A 215 -3.86 -19.37 6.60
C GLN A 215 -4.86 -18.24 6.42
N SER A 216 -5.03 -17.47 7.49
CA SER A 216 -5.86 -16.28 7.49
C SER A 216 -5.19 -15.18 8.31
N GLY A 217 -5.16 -13.97 7.74
CA GLY A 217 -4.59 -12.81 8.39
C GLY A 217 -5.49 -12.27 9.50
N VAL A 218 -4.90 -11.89 10.65
CA VAL A 218 -5.63 -11.22 11.73
C VAL A 218 -6.26 -9.92 11.19
N PRO A 219 -7.60 -9.78 11.21
CA PRO A 219 -8.27 -8.66 10.57
C PRO A 219 -7.99 -7.32 11.27
N SER A 220 -8.09 -6.23 10.50
CA SER A 220 -8.22 -4.88 11.06
C SER A 220 -9.45 -4.77 11.94
N TYR A 221 -9.31 -4.07 13.07
CA TYR A 221 -10.44 -3.73 13.94
C TYR A 221 -10.81 -2.24 13.87
N TRP A 222 -10.01 -1.42 13.20
CA TRP A 222 -10.27 0.01 13.03
C TRP A 222 -11.34 0.32 11.98
N MET A 223 -11.55 -0.58 11.01
CA MET A 223 -12.58 -0.41 9.98
C MET A 223 -14.02 -0.66 10.47
N GLY A 224 -14.21 -1.12 11.72
CA GLY A 224 -15.52 -1.36 12.33
C GLY A 224 -16.07 -0.19 13.15
N ALA A 225 -15.35 0.94 13.26
CA ALA A 225 -15.65 1.99 14.25
C ALA A 225 -16.20 3.29 13.64
N GLY A 226 -17.27 3.82 14.24
CA GLY A 226 -17.60 5.25 14.19
C GLY A 226 -17.09 5.96 15.46
N PRO A 227 -16.62 7.21 15.38
CA PRO A 227 -16.46 8.05 16.58
C PRO A 227 -17.83 8.22 17.27
N PRO A 228 -17.90 8.38 18.61
CA PRO A 228 -16.80 8.61 19.56
C PRO A 228 -16.29 7.36 20.30
N THR A 229 -16.83 6.17 20.05
CA THR A 229 -16.68 5.00 20.93
C THR A 229 -15.42 4.15 20.68
N GLY A 230 -14.69 4.43 19.60
CA GLY A 230 -13.58 3.60 19.16
C GLY A 230 -14.05 2.23 18.64
N PRO A 231 -13.11 1.33 18.29
CA PRO A 231 -13.45 0.02 17.75
C PRO A 231 -14.06 -0.88 18.83
N LEU A 232 -15.29 -1.34 18.58
CA LEU A 232 -16.04 -2.17 19.52
C LEU A 232 -15.83 -3.65 19.24
N VAL A 233 -15.74 -4.43 20.31
CA VAL A 233 -15.60 -5.88 20.21
C VAL A 233 -16.79 -6.54 19.50
N ALA A 234 -17.99 -5.99 19.64
CA ALA A 234 -19.19 -6.52 19.00
C ALA A 234 -19.06 -6.57 17.46
N ASP A 235 -18.43 -5.56 16.87
CA ASP A 235 -18.26 -5.43 15.42
C ASP A 235 -17.07 -6.24 14.90
N TYR A 236 -16.11 -6.55 15.77
CA TYR A 236 -14.89 -7.26 15.39
C TYR A 236 -15.03 -8.79 15.39
N LEU A 237 -15.91 -9.35 16.23
CA LEU A 237 -16.09 -10.81 16.31
C LEU A 237 -16.57 -11.46 15.00
N PRO A 238 -17.53 -10.86 14.26
CA PRO A 238 -17.91 -11.39 12.95
C PRO A 238 -16.74 -11.39 11.96
N LEU A 239 -15.82 -10.41 12.06
CA LEU A 239 -14.63 -10.35 11.20
C LEU A 239 -13.65 -11.48 11.51
N LEU A 240 -13.40 -11.77 12.80
CA LEU A 240 -12.58 -12.92 13.19
C LEU A 240 -13.21 -14.25 12.74
N ALA A 241 -14.52 -14.41 12.93
CA ALA A 241 -15.22 -15.62 12.52
C ALA A 241 -15.21 -15.80 10.99
N ALA A 242 -15.43 -14.74 10.22
CA ALA A 242 -15.34 -14.76 8.76
C ALA A 242 -13.93 -15.07 8.25
N ALA A 243 -12.91 -14.67 9.02
CA ALA A 243 -11.51 -15.04 8.78
C ALA A 243 -11.19 -16.48 9.23
N GLY A 244 -12.13 -17.23 9.79
CA GLY A 244 -11.90 -18.58 10.31
C GLY A 244 -11.06 -18.61 11.58
N LEU A 245 -10.95 -17.49 12.30
CA LEU A 245 -10.18 -17.35 13.54
C LEU A 245 -11.10 -17.39 14.76
N LYS A 246 -10.58 -17.90 15.88
CA LYS A 246 -11.29 -17.94 17.16
C LYS A 246 -10.93 -16.72 18.00
N ALA A 247 -11.89 -16.20 18.76
CA ALA A 247 -11.64 -15.10 19.69
C ALA A 247 -11.45 -15.61 21.12
N GLN A 248 -10.49 -15.04 21.84
CA GLN A 248 -10.35 -15.13 23.29
C GLN A 248 -10.29 -13.72 23.88
N TYR A 249 -10.89 -13.48 25.04
CA TYR A 249 -10.92 -12.15 25.64
C TYR A 249 -9.91 -11.99 26.77
N LYS A 250 -9.23 -10.85 26.76
CA LYS A 250 -8.53 -10.30 27.92
C LYS A 250 -9.23 -9.01 28.34
N ARG A 251 -9.99 -9.05 29.43
CA ARG A 251 -10.73 -7.88 29.94
C ARG A 251 -9.84 -7.06 30.85
N VAL A 252 -9.83 -5.73 30.68
CA VAL A 252 -9.05 -4.80 31.50
C VAL A 252 -9.89 -3.57 31.90
N GLN A 253 -9.57 -2.97 33.04
CA GLN A 253 -10.16 -1.69 33.45
C GLN A 253 -9.49 -0.56 32.66
N SER A 254 -10.27 0.40 32.17
CA SER A 254 -9.73 1.65 31.60
C SER A 254 -10.61 2.83 32.01
N PRO A 255 -10.05 3.89 32.61
CA PRO A 255 -10.83 5.09 32.94
C PRO A 255 -11.16 5.95 31.71
N ASN A 256 -10.47 5.72 30.59
CA ASN A 256 -10.48 6.63 29.43
C ASN A 256 -11.20 6.06 28.21
N ALA A 257 -11.83 4.89 28.32
CA ALA A 257 -12.52 4.24 27.20
C ALA A 257 -13.80 3.54 27.69
N PRO A 258 -14.88 3.55 26.89
CA PRO A 258 -16.10 2.81 27.20
C PRO A 258 -15.88 1.30 27.30
N ALA A 259 -16.76 0.61 28.04
CA ALA A 259 -16.79 -0.84 28.06
C ALA A 259 -16.99 -1.42 26.65
N GLY A 260 -16.27 -2.50 26.35
CA GLY A 260 -16.31 -3.16 25.03
C GLY A 260 -15.37 -2.56 23.97
N THR A 261 -14.71 -1.43 24.24
CA THR A 261 -13.67 -0.90 23.34
C THR A 261 -12.47 -1.84 23.27
N ILE A 262 -12.01 -2.13 22.06
CA ILE A 262 -10.79 -2.91 21.79
C ILE A 262 -9.58 -2.01 22.04
N LEU A 263 -8.69 -2.47 22.90
CA LEU A 263 -7.40 -1.82 23.19
C LEU A 263 -6.24 -2.45 22.42
N GLY A 264 -6.41 -3.68 21.92
CA GLY A 264 -5.42 -4.36 21.11
C GLY A 264 -5.77 -5.82 20.84
N VAL A 265 -5.06 -6.41 19.89
CA VAL A 265 -5.21 -7.81 19.49
C VAL A 265 -3.85 -8.49 19.46
N SER A 266 -3.80 -9.76 19.81
CA SER A 266 -2.60 -10.59 19.77
C SER A 266 -2.93 -12.00 19.25
N PRO A 267 -2.26 -12.51 18.21
CA PRO A 267 -1.22 -11.87 17.41
C PRO A 267 -1.69 -10.58 16.73
N ALA A 268 -0.73 -9.73 16.33
CA ALA A 268 -1.02 -8.40 15.80
C ALA A 268 -1.80 -8.48 14.48
N VAL A 269 -2.55 -7.41 14.16
CA VAL A 269 -3.24 -7.22 12.88
C VAL A 269 -2.29 -7.52 11.72
N GLY A 270 -2.80 -8.20 10.70
CA GLY A 270 -2.04 -8.59 9.51
C GLY A 270 -1.22 -9.88 9.67
N THR A 271 -1.04 -10.41 10.89
CA THR A 271 -0.29 -11.66 11.10
C THR A 271 -1.05 -12.83 10.47
N MET A 272 -0.38 -13.62 9.64
CA MET A 272 -0.97 -14.84 9.07
C MET A 272 -0.95 -15.97 10.09
N LEU A 273 -2.11 -16.57 10.35
CA LEU A 273 -2.30 -17.68 11.28
C LEU A 273 -2.97 -18.84 10.56
N SER A 274 -2.74 -20.08 11.00
CA SER A 274 -3.54 -21.20 10.53
C SER A 274 -5.02 -20.97 10.82
N VAL A 275 -5.90 -21.41 9.91
CA VAL A 275 -7.34 -21.37 10.15
C VAL A 275 -7.67 -22.15 11.43
N GLY A 276 -8.55 -21.58 12.26
CA GLY A 276 -8.92 -22.12 13.57
C GLY A 276 -8.03 -21.69 14.74
N SER A 277 -6.93 -20.96 14.48
CA SER A 277 -6.10 -20.35 15.52
C SER A 277 -6.86 -19.31 16.34
N THR A 278 -6.40 -19.09 17.57
CA THR A 278 -7.01 -18.15 18.51
C THR A 278 -6.31 -16.79 18.48
N VAL A 279 -7.11 -15.72 18.43
CA VAL A 279 -6.69 -14.32 18.61
C VAL A 279 -7.20 -13.83 19.96
N THR A 280 -6.29 -13.34 20.79
CA THR A 280 -6.62 -12.66 22.04
C THR A 280 -7.00 -11.21 21.76
N VAL A 281 -8.22 -10.83 22.09
CA VAL A 281 -8.74 -9.46 21.99
C VAL A 281 -8.73 -8.85 23.40
N THR A 282 -7.93 -7.80 23.57
CA THR A 282 -7.90 -7.02 24.81
C THR A 282 -9.00 -5.98 24.76
N VAL A 283 -9.93 -6.03 25.71
CA VAL A 283 -11.14 -5.19 25.71
C VAL A 283 -11.36 -4.53 27.07
N VAL A 284 -11.95 -3.35 27.06
CA VAL A 284 -12.38 -2.67 28.28
C VAL A 284 -13.56 -3.41 28.90
N LYS A 285 -13.51 -3.64 30.22
CA LYS A 285 -14.61 -4.22 31.00
C LYS A 285 -15.67 -3.18 31.33
#